data_AF-A0A7J7ZVT5-F1
#
_entry.id   AF-A0A7J7ZVT5-F1
#
_cell.length_a   1.000
_cell.length_b   1.000
_cell.length_c   1.000
_cell.angle_alpha   90.00
_cell.angle_beta   90.00
_cell.angle_gamma   90.00
#
_symmetry.space_group_name_H-M   'P 1'
#
loop_
_entity.id
_entity.type
_entity.pdbx_description
1 polymer ?
#
loop_
_entity_poly.entity_id
_entity_poly.type
_entity_poly.pdbx_seq_one_letter_code
_entity_poly.pdbx_strand_id
1 'polypeptide(L)' 'MFCTLAAWLINKAGRHFEQPQEYDDPNATISNILSELRSFGRSADFPPSKLKSGYGEHVCYVLDCLAEEALKYIGFTWKR' A
#
# COMPACT_ATOMS: atom_id res chain seq x y z
N MET A 1 5.01 9.92 4.61
CA MET A 1 5.36 9.69 3.18
C MET A 1 4.93 8.31 2.69
N PHE A 2 5.47 7.19 3.21
CA PHE A 2 5.06 5.83 2.80
C PHE A 2 3.54 5.59 2.92
N CYS A 3 2.97 5.79 4.11
CA CYS A 3 1.56 5.48 4.36
C CYS A 3 0.60 6.29 3.48
N THR A 4 0.92 7.57 3.25
CA THR A 4 0.15 8.46 2.36
C THR A 4 0.16 7.97 0.91
N LEU A 5 1.32 7.54 0.41
CA LEU A 5 1.43 7.00 -0.94
C LEU A 5 0.71 5.66 -1.07
N ALA A 6 0.87 4.77 -0.10
CA ALA A 6 0.15 3.50 -0.05
C ALA A 6 -1.38 3.72 -0.04
N ALA A 7 -1.86 4.63 0.81
CA ALA A 7 -3.27 5.02 0.85
C ALA A 7 -3.75 5.56 -0.50
N TRP A 8 -2.97 6.41 -1.16
CA TRP A 8 -3.31 6.92 -2.49
C TRP A 8 -3.40 5.82 -3.54
N LEU A 9 -2.46 4.87 -3.56
CA LEU A 9 -2.47 3.73 -4.48
C LEU A 9 -3.67 2.80 -4.23
N ILE A 10 -4.00 2.52 -2.96
CA ILE A 10 -5.18 1.72 -2.60
C ILE A 10 -6.47 2.39 -3.15
N ASN A 11 -6.61 3.70 -2.96
CA ASN A 11 -7.73 4.45 -3.54
C ASN A 11 -7.74 4.41 -5.08
N LYS A 12 -6.55 4.52 -5.69
CA LYS A 12 -6.40 4.46 -7.15
C LYS A 12 -6.76 3.07 -7.70
N ALA A 13 -6.59 2.01 -6.91
CA ALA A 13 -6.99 0.65 -7.21
C ALA A 13 -8.49 0.36 -6.96
N GLY A 14 -9.31 1.39 -6.72
CA GLY A 14 -10.77 1.27 -6.59
C GLY A 14 -11.27 0.84 -5.21
N ARG A 15 -10.40 0.82 -4.20
CA ARG A 15 -10.80 0.62 -2.79
C ARG A 15 -11.01 1.95 -2.10
N HIS A 16 -11.76 1.96 -0.99
CA HIS A 16 -11.82 3.13 -0.12
C HIS A 16 -10.79 2.99 1.00
N PHE A 17 -9.89 3.95 1.13
CA PHE A 17 -8.91 3.98 2.21
C PHE A 17 -8.71 5.41 2.70
N GLU A 18 -8.92 5.65 4.00
CA GLU A 18 -8.76 6.98 4.57
C GLU A 18 -7.28 7.41 4.55
N GLN A 19 -7.04 8.67 4.17
CA GLN A 19 -5.68 9.21 4.14
C GLN A 19 -5.15 9.39 5.57
N PRO A 20 -3.99 8.81 5.91
CA PRO A 20 -3.43 8.90 7.25
C PRO A 20 -3.16 10.35 7.65
N GLN A 21 -3.58 10.71 8.87
CA GLN A 21 -3.34 12.01 9.50
C GLN A 21 -2.12 11.96 10.42
N GLU A 22 -1.59 13.14 10.80
CA GLU A 22 -0.38 13.24 11.63
C GLU A 22 -0.53 12.61 13.04
N TYR A 23 -1.77 12.51 13.53
CA TYR A 23 -2.09 11.97 14.85
C TYR A 23 -2.54 10.50 14.84
N ASP A 24 -2.63 9.89 13.66
CA ASP A 24 -3.04 8.49 13.55
C ASP A 24 -1.94 7.57 14.08
N ASP A 25 -2.33 6.44 14.69
CA ASP A 25 -1.36 5.45 15.15
C ASP A 25 -0.67 4.79 13.94
N PRO A 26 0.68 4.87 13.84
CA PRO A 26 1.41 4.36 12.70
C PRO A 26 1.30 2.84 12.56
N ASN A 27 1.11 2.09 13.65
CA ASN A 27 0.97 0.63 13.58
C ASN A 27 -0.40 0.24 13.02
N ALA A 28 -1.46 0.94 13.43
CA ALA A 28 -2.81 0.77 12.93
C ALA A 28 -2.87 1.07 11.43
N THR A 29 -2.30 2.21 10.99
CA THR A 29 -2.21 2.56 9.57
C THR A 29 -1.48 1.48 8.76
N ILE A 30 -0.31 1.02 9.21
CA ILE A 30 0.46 -0.04 8.54
C ILE A 30 -0.35 -1.35 8.47
N SER A 31 -1.03 -1.71 9.56
CA SER A 31 -1.83 -2.93 9.63
C SER A 31 -3.00 -2.89 8.64
N ASN A 32 -3.66 -1.73 8.50
CA ASN A 32 -4.72 -1.49 7.53
C ASN A 32 -4.19 -1.59 6.09
N ILE A 33 -3.03 -0.99 5.79
CA ILE A 33 -2.38 -1.11 4.47
C ILE A 33 -2.11 -2.58 4.13
N LEU A 34 -1.55 -3.35 5.06
CA LEU A 34 -1.29 -4.78 4.85
C LEU A 34 -2.58 -5.60 4.70
N SER A 35 -3.67 -5.18 5.36
CA SER A 35 -4.98 -5.79 5.19
C SER A 35 -5.52 -5.60 3.77
N GLU A 36 -5.41 -4.38 3.23
CA GLU A 36 -5.81 -4.10 1.85
C GLU A 36 -4.94 -4.84 0.84
N LEU A 37 -3.62 -4.90 1.06
CA LEU A 37 -2.72 -5.67 0.22
C LEU A 37 -3.16 -7.16 0.13
N ARG A 38 -3.54 -7.76 1.26
CA ARG A 38 -4.11 -9.11 1.30
C ARG A 38 -5.47 -9.21 0.62
N SER A 39 -6.29 -8.16 0.69
CA SER A 39 -7.61 -8.10 0.03
C SER A 39 -7.49 -8.14 -1.50
N PHE A 40 -6.36 -7.70 -2.05
CA PHE A 40 -5.99 -7.85 -3.47
C PHE A 40 -5.37 -9.22 -3.81
N GLY A 41 -5.27 -10.15 -2.85
CA GLY A 41 -4.65 -11.46 -3.05
C GLY A 41 -3.11 -11.44 -3.05
N ARG A 42 -2.48 -10.35 -2.60
CA ARG A 42 -1.03 -10.24 -2.45
C ARG A 42 -0.60 -10.66 -1.04
N SER A 43 0.49 -11.42 -0.93
CA SER A 43 1.03 -11.88 0.35
C SER A 43 2.13 -10.96 0.87
N ALA A 44 2.10 -10.60 2.15
CA ALA A 44 3.21 -9.95 2.84
C ALA A 44 3.69 -10.88 3.97
N ASP A 45 4.71 -11.68 3.70
CA ASP A 45 5.29 -12.62 4.67
C ASP A 45 6.39 -11.95 5.51
N PHE A 46 5.99 -10.89 6.22
CA PHE A 46 6.87 -10.16 7.11
C PHE A 46 6.05 -9.41 8.17
N PRO A 47 6.62 -9.14 9.35
CA PRO A 47 5.90 -8.44 10.39
C PRO A 47 5.69 -6.95 10.04
N PRO A 48 4.58 -6.32 10.49
CA PRO A 48 4.31 -4.89 10.27
C PRO A 48 5.45 -3.96 10.71
N SER A 49 6.26 -4.40 11.68
CA SER A 49 7.43 -3.66 12.16
C SER A 49 8.46 -3.35 11.07
N LYS A 50 8.52 -4.14 9.98
CA LYS A 50 9.41 -3.90 8.84
C LYS A 50 9.03 -2.68 8.00
N LEU A 51 7.82 -2.15 8.16
CA LEU A 51 7.32 -0.98 7.43
C LEU A 51 7.40 0.32 8.24
N LYS A 52 7.74 0.24 9.54
CA LYS A 52 7.76 1.40 10.45
C LYS A 52 8.73 2.50 10.03
N SER A 53 9.86 2.11 9.46
CA SER A 53 10.85 3.04 8.92
C SER A 53 10.30 3.86 7.74
N GLY A 54 9.28 3.35 7.04
CA GLY A 54 8.76 3.98 5.83
C GLY A 54 9.71 3.92 4.63
N TYR A 55 10.78 3.11 4.70
CA TYR A 55 11.72 2.85 3.61
C TYR A 55 12.30 1.43 3.70
N GLY A 56 12.95 0.99 2.63
CA GLY A 56 13.58 -0.33 2.52
C GLY A 56 12.81 -1.30 1.64
N GLU A 57 13.34 -2.51 1.47
CA GLU A 57 12.84 -3.51 0.51
C GLU A 57 11.36 -3.85 0.73
N HIS A 58 10.93 -4.02 1.99
CA HIS A 58 9.56 -4.38 2.34
C HIS A 58 8.57 -3.27 1.98
N VAL A 59 8.99 -2.01 2.16
CA VAL A 59 8.19 -0.84 1.78
C VAL A 59 8.07 -0.74 0.27
N CYS A 60 9.18 -0.91 -0.46
CA CYS A 60 9.18 -0.93 -1.92
C CYS A 60 8.29 -2.05 -2.46
N TYR A 61 8.37 -3.26 -1.90
CA TYR A 61 7.52 -4.39 -2.27
C TYR A 61 6.03 -4.08 -2.13
N VAL A 62 5.61 -3.49 -1.00
CA VAL A 62 4.21 -3.11 -0.78
C VAL A 62 3.76 -2.08 -1.80
N LEU A 63 4.57 -1.03 -2.04
CA LEU A 63 4.24 0.02 -3.00
C LEU A 63 4.17 -0.51 -4.44
N ASP A 64 5.07 -1.40 -4.82
CA ASP A 64 5.10 -2.03 -6.14
C ASP A 64 3.84 -2.86 -6.37
N CYS A 65 3.46 -3.72 -5.42
CA CYS A 65 2.22 -4.49 -5.49
C CYS A 65 0.98 -3.58 -5.60
N LEU A 66 0.89 -2.53 -4.78
CA LEU A 66 -0.24 -1.60 -4.82
C LEU A 66 -0.27 -0.80 -6.14
N ALA A 67 0.88 -0.45 -6.70
CA ALA A 67 0.97 0.20 -8.00
C ALA A 67 0.52 -0.74 -9.12
N GLU A 68 0.91 -2.01 -9.10
CA GLU A 68 0.41 -3.01 -10.06
C GLU A 68 -1.12 -3.13 -10.01
N GLU A 69 -1.73 -3.20 -8.83
CA GLU A 69 -3.18 -3.26 -8.70
C GLU A 69 -3.87 -1.97 -9.17
N ALA A 70 -3.28 -0.80 -8.87
CA ALA A 70 -3.78 0.47 -9.36
C ALA A 70 -3.72 0.56 -10.90
N LEU A 71 -2.61 0.12 -11.51
CA LEU A 71 -2.44 0.10 -12.97
C LEU A 71 -3.42 -0.85 -13.65
N LYS A 72 -3.63 -2.05 -13.07
CA LYS A 72 -4.63 -3.01 -13.55
C LYS A 72 -6.03 -2.40 -13.49
N TYR A 73 -6.40 -1.79 -12.35
CA TYR A 73 -7.73 -1.20 -12.16
C TYR A 73 -8.03 -0.09 -13.19
N ILE A 74 -7.05 0.75 -13.52
CA ILE A 74 -7.24 1.81 -14.52
C ILE A 74 -7.07 1.35 -15.98
N GLY A 75 -6.85 0.05 -16.22
CA GLY A 75 -6.63 -0.50 -17.56
C GLY A 75 -5.35 0.02 -18.23
N PHE A 76 -4.33 0.37 -17.46
CA PHE A 76 -3.08 0.89 -18.01
C PHE A 76 -2.34 -0.18 -18.81
N THR A 77 -1.77 0.23 -19.94
CA THR A 77 -0.92 -0.63 -20.78
C THR A 77 0.39 0.10 -21.08
N TRP A 78 1.52 -0.56 -20.81
CA TRP A 78 2.84 -0.04 -21.14
C TRP A 78 2.99 0.09 -22.66
N LYS A 79 3.32 1.29 -23.13
CA LYS A 79 3.72 1.51 -24.52
C LYS A 79 5.16 1.01 -24.69
N ARG A 80 5.39 0.19 -25.72
CA ARG A 80 6.72 -0.26 -26.14
C ARG A 80 7.48 0.84 -26.85
#